data_AF-A0A1I7ZSU4-F1
#
_entry.id   AF-A0A1I7ZSU4-F1
#
_cell.length_a   1.000
_cell.length_b   1.000
_cell.length_c   1.000
_cell.angle_alpha   90.00
_cell.angle_beta   90.00
_cell.angle_gamma   90.00
#
_symmetry.space_group_name_H-M   'P 1'
#
loop_
_entity.id
_entity.type
_entity.pdbx_description
1 polymer ?
#
loop_
_entity_poly.entity_id
_entity_poly.type
_entity_poly.pdbx_seq_one_letter_code
_entity_poly.pdbx_strand_id
1 'polypeptide(L)'
;MLVLLFLFVGACALNIREEEIEHLERFGYIDNSGPAAQRTEQFLQERIREFQEMAALPMTGEMDEATRRMMKTPRCGRKDIVGKDKDRLVVKLPFPVPSLAALLKT
;
A
#
# COMPACT_ATOMS: atom_id res chain seq x y z
N MET A 1 -0.34 -15.66 -33.34
CA MET A 1 0.58 -15.86 -32.18
C MET A 1 0.81 -14.58 -31.34
N LEU A 2 -0.11 -13.61 -31.30
CA LEU A 2 0.08 -12.36 -30.51
C LEU A 2 -1.07 -12.08 -29.51
N VAL A 3 -2.17 -12.84 -29.58
CA VAL A 3 -3.36 -12.65 -28.70
C VAL A 3 -3.24 -13.45 -27.39
N LEU A 4 -2.38 -14.47 -27.33
CA LEU A 4 -2.17 -15.30 -26.13
C LEU A 4 -1.21 -14.68 -25.10
N LEU A 5 -0.46 -13.64 -25.47
CA LEU A 5 0.39 -12.89 -24.52
C LEU A 5 -0.42 -11.96 -23.62
N PHE A 6 -1.62 -11.54 -24.03
CA PHE A 6 -2.47 -10.65 -23.25
C PHE A 6 -3.30 -11.36 -22.16
N LEU A 7 -3.46 -12.68 -22.24
CA LEU A 7 -4.22 -13.44 -21.24
C LEU A 7 -3.38 -13.89 -20.04
N PHE A 8 -2.05 -13.88 -20.15
CA PHE A 8 -1.18 -14.22 -19.02
C PHE A 8 -0.90 -13.03 -18.10
N VAL A 9 -1.10 -11.81 -18.58
CA VAL A 9 -0.93 -10.56 -17.82
C VAL A 9 -2.16 -10.25 -16.94
N GLY A 10 -3.28 -10.94 -17.17
CA GLY A 10 -4.60 -10.53 -16.68
C GLY A 10 -5.11 -11.17 -15.39
N ALA A 11 -4.30 -11.95 -14.66
CA ALA A 11 -4.74 -12.59 -13.43
C ALA A 11 -3.84 -12.23 -12.24
N CYS A 12 -3.81 -10.94 -11.86
CA CYS A 12 -3.36 -10.53 -10.54
C CYS A 12 -4.43 -10.92 -9.51
N ALA A 13 -4.47 -12.18 -9.12
CA ALA A 13 -5.18 -12.57 -7.91
C ALA A 13 -4.43 -11.98 -6.71
N LEU A 14 -5.10 -11.15 -5.90
CA LEU A 14 -4.54 -10.65 -4.65
C LEU A 14 -4.27 -11.80 -3.67
N ASN A 15 -3.03 -12.27 -3.63
CA ASN A 15 -2.56 -13.19 -2.61
C ASN A 15 -2.10 -12.40 -1.37
N ILE A 16 -3.04 -11.74 -0.70
CA ILE A 16 -2.79 -11.03 0.56
C ILE A 16 -3.05 -12.01 1.71
N ARG A 17 -2.08 -12.13 2.62
CA ARG A 17 -2.18 -12.98 3.81
C ARG A 17 -2.72 -12.20 5.00
N GLU A 18 -3.25 -12.89 6.01
CA GLU A 18 -3.87 -12.24 7.17
C GLU A 18 -2.88 -11.37 7.95
N GLU A 19 -1.61 -11.80 8.08
CA GLU A 19 -0.57 -11.00 8.76
C GLU A 19 -0.23 -9.68 8.04
N GLU A 20 -0.47 -9.61 6.73
CA GLU A 20 -0.27 -8.39 5.94
C GLU A 20 -1.42 -7.40 6.15
N ILE A 21 -2.64 -7.92 6.32
CA ILE A 21 -3.80 -7.12 6.71
C ILE A 21 -3.58 -6.58 8.13
N GLU A 22 -3.18 -7.44 9.07
CA GLU A 22 -2.87 -7.03 10.45
C GLU A 22 -1.76 -5.95 10.48
N HIS A 23 -0.76 -6.04 9.61
CA HIS A 23 0.27 -5.02 9.48
C HIS A 23 -0.34 -3.67 9.04
N LEU A 24 -1.15 -3.67 7.99
CA LEU A 24 -1.80 -2.46 7.49
C LEU A 24 -2.76 -1.84 8.54
N GLU A 25 -3.45 -2.66 9.33
CA GLU A 25 -4.26 -2.23 10.46
C GLU A 25 -3.41 -1.60 11.57
N ARG A 26 -2.34 -2.29 11.98
CA ARG A 26 -1.44 -1.87 13.06
C ARG A 26 -0.86 -0.48 12.79
N PHE A 27 -0.51 -0.19 11.54
CA PHE A 27 0.08 1.08 11.13
C PHE A 27 -0.92 2.13 10.65
N GLY A 28 -2.22 1.82 10.69
CA GLY A 28 -3.30 2.79 10.45
C GLY A 28 -3.69 2.98 8.98
N TYR A 29 -3.24 2.10 8.09
CA TYR A 29 -3.71 2.08 6.71
C TYR A 29 -5.16 1.61 6.65
N ILE A 30 -5.48 0.50 7.33
CA ILE A 30 -6.85 -0.03 7.45
C ILE A 30 -7.46 0.46 8.76
N ASP A 31 -8.75 0.81 8.71
CA ASP A 31 -9.55 1.09 9.91
C ASP A 31 -10.18 -0.21 10.43
N ASN A 32 -9.93 -0.49 11.70
CA ASN A 32 -10.36 -1.72 12.38
C ASN A 32 -11.78 -1.59 12.93
N SER A 33 -12.38 -0.39 12.87
CA SER A 33 -13.72 -0.09 13.39
C SER A 33 -14.85 -0.42 12.39
N GLY A 34 -14.52 -0.60 11.12
CA GLY A 34 -15.48 -0.88 10.05
C GLY A 34 -15.76 -2.38 9.83
N PRO A 35 -16.90 -2.74 9.21
CA PRO A 35 -17.21 -4.12 8.84
C PRO A 35 -16.16 -4.72 7.91
N ALA A 36 -15.77 -5.98 8.14
CA ALA A 36 -14.84 -6.72 7.27
C ALA A 36 -15.33 -6.80 5.81
N ALA A 37 -16.65 -6.76 5.59
CA ALA A 37 -17.26 -6.72 4.26
C ALA A 37 -16.85 -5.49 3.41
N GLN A 38 -16.35 -4.42 4.03
CA GLN A 38 -15.84 -3.24 3.33
C GLN A 38 -14.40 -3.41 2.84
N ARG A 39 -13.71 -4.50 3.20
CA ARG A 39 -12.34 -4.83 2.76
C ARG A 39 -12.36 -5.47 1.37
N THR A 40 -12.89 -4.73 0.40
CA THR A 40 -12.88 -5.17 -0.99
C THR A 40 -11.44 -5.24 -1.50
N GLU A 41 -11.22 -5.99 -2.59
CA GLU A 41 -9.94 -6.04 -3.28
C GLU A 41 -9.41 -4.64 -3.63
N GLN A 42 -10.26 -3.78 -4.18
CA GLN A 42 -9.90 -2.41 -4.52
C GLN A 42 -9.50 -1.59 -3.28
N PHE A 43 -10.24 -1.75 -2.17
CA PHE A 43 -9.89 -1.10 -0.92
C PHE A 43 -8.50 -1.54 -0.44
N LEU A 44 -8.19 -2.84 -0.46
CA LEU A 44 -6.88 -3.34 -0.06
C LEU A 44 -5.77 -2.84 -0.99
N GLN A 45 -5.98 -2.83 -2.31
CA GLN A 45 -5.01 -2.29 -3.27
C GLN A 45 -4.69 -0.82 -2.99
N GLU A 46 -5.69 0.01 -2.68
CA GLU A 46 -5.45 1.41 -2.31
C GLU A 46 -4.61 1.54 -1.04
N ARG A 47 -4.90 0.74 -0.01
CA ARG A 47 -4.13 0.76 1.25
C ARG A 47 -2.69 0.28 1.03
N ILE A 48 -2.50 -0.68 0.14
CA ILE A 48 -1.16 -1.13 -0.27
C ILE A 48 -0.42 -0.02 -1.01
N ARG A 49 -1.07 0.72 -1.92
CA ARG A 49 -0.44 1.89 -2.58
C ARG A 49 -0.01 2.95 -1.59
N GLU A 50 -0.85 3.27 -0.59
CA GLU A 50 -0.51 4.21 0.49
C GLU A 50 0.73 3.74 1.27
N PHE A 51 0.85 2.43 1.55
CA PHE A 51 2.04 1.86 2.18
C PHE A 51 3.27 1.92 1.27
N GLN A 52 3.13 1.54 0.00
CA GLN A 52 4.22 1.58 -0.98
C GLN A 52 4.75 2.99 -1.17
N GLU A 53 3.88 3.99 -1.23
CA GLU A 53 4.27 5.41 -1.28
C GLU A 53 5.13 5.79 -0.07
N MET A 54 4.71 5.45 1.14
CA MET A 54 5.48 5.69 2.37
C MET A 54 6.82 4.97 2.36
N ALA A 55 6.85 3.72 1.89
CA ALA A 55 8.04 2.90 1.79
C ALA A 55 8.95 3.26 0.59
N ALA A 56 8.61 4.31 -0.18
CA ALA A 56 9.30 4.70 -1.41
C ALA A 56 9.41 3.56 -2.45
N LEU A 57 8.40 2.70 -2.50
CA LEU A 57 8.24 1.64 -3.49
C LEU A 57 7.33 2.10 -4.64
N PRO A 58 7.39 1.44 -5.81
CA PRO A 58 6.40 1.65 -6.86
C PRO A 58 4.97 1.36 -6.37
N MET A 59 4.03 2.28 -6.62
CA MET A 59 2.63 2.18 -6.16
C MET A 59 1.80 1.22 -7.03
N THR A 60 2.20 -0.04 -7.12
CA THR A 60 1.48 -1.08 -7.87
C THR A 60 0.10 -1.36 -7.27
N GLY A 61 0.00 -1.29 -5.94
CA GLY A 61 -1.16 -1.76 -5.18
C GLY A 61 -1.17 -3.28 -5.00
N GLU A 62 -0.11 -3.95 -5.43
CA GLU A 62 0.06 -5.39 -5.27
C GLU A 62 0.93 -5.70 -4.07
N MET A 63 0.62 -6.78 -3.36
CA MET A 63 1.45 -7.28 -2.26
C MET A 63 2.66 -8.05 -2.81
N ASP A 64 3.55 -7.34 -3.49
CA ASP A 64 4.76 -7.88 -4.12
C ASP A 64 5.86 -8.19 -3.07
N GLU A 65 6.93 -8.85 -3.53
CA GLU A 65 7.99 -9.28 -2.63
C GLU A 65 8.73 -8.11 -1.97
N ALA A 66 8.93 -7.00 -2.70
CA ALA A 66 9.57 -5.79 -2.17
C ALA A 66 8.73 -5.19 -1.03
N THR A 67 7.41 -5.12 -1.23
CA THR A 67 6.43 -4.67 -0.24
C THR A 67 6.49 -5.55 1.02
N ARG A 68 6.48 -6.88 0.86
CA ARG A 68 6.59 -7.82 1.99
C ARG A 68 7.92 -7.72 2.73
N ARG A 69 9.02 -7.47 2.02
CA ARG A 69 10.33 -7.24 2.65
C ARG A 69 10.30 -5.97 3.52
N MET A 70 9.68 -4.89 3.04
CA MET A 70 9.51 -3.65 3.82
C MET A 70 8.57 -3.80 5.01
N MET A 71 7.53 -4.64 4.92
CA MET A 71 6.67 -4.92 6.09
C MET A 71 7.40 -5.66 7.21
N LYS A 72 8.47 -6.40 6.89
CA LYS A 72 9.27 -7.18 7.85
C LYS A 72 10.41 -6.40 8.48
N THR A 73 10.78 -5.23 7.95
CA THR A 73 11.85 -4.43 8.54
C THR A 73 11.46 -3.92 9.93
N PRO A 74 12.34 -4.08 10.95
CA PRO A 74 12.09 -3.55 12.29
C PRO A 74 11.87 -2.04 12.26
N ARG A 75 10.83 -1.58 12.97
CA ARG A 75 10.43 -0.17 13.02
C ARG A 75 9.82 0.16 14.37
N CYS A 76 9.64 1.45 14.66
CA CYS A 76 8.85 1.85 15.81
C CYS A 76 7.37 1.49 15.60
N GLY A 77 6.66 1.12 16.67
CA GLY A 77 5.23 0.75 16.62
C GLY A 77 4.26 1.93 16.49
N ARG A 78 4.75 3.11 16.11
CA ARG A 78 3.92 4.29 15.87
C ARG A 78 3.19 4.13 14.53
N LYS A 79 1.90 4.45 14.51
CA LYS A 79 1.10 4.47 13.27
C LYS A 79 1.64 5.50 12.28
N ASP A 80 1.59 5.15 11.00
CA ASP A 80 1.96 6.04 9.89
C ASP A 80 0.86 7.06 9.62
N ILE A 81 -0.39 6.62 9.75
CA ILE A 81 -1.56 7.45 9.54
C ILE A 81 -2.25 7.70 10.88
N VAL A 82 -2.42 8.97 11.24
CA VAL A 82 -3.08 9.43 12.47
C VAL A 82 -4.30 10.26 12.07
N GLY A 83 -5.52 9.76 12.35
CA GLY A 83 -6.78 10.43 12.07
C GLY A 83 -7.30 10.24 10.63
N LYS A 84 -8.28 9.35 10.43
CA LYS A 84 -9.09 9.28 9.20
C LYS A 84 -10.53 9.78 9.43
N ASP A 85 -10.77 10.58 10.47
CA ASP A 85 -12.07 11.17 10.73
C ASP A 85 -12.20 12.53 10.01
N LYS A 86 -12.97 12.53 8.90
CA LYS A 86 -13.56 13.68 8.20
C LYS A 86 -12.64 14.70 7.49
N ASP A 87 -11.33 14.70 7.70
CA ASP A 87 -10.41 15.69 7.07
C ASP A 87 -9.72 15.23 5.77
N ARG A 88 -9.96 14.00 5.29
CA ARG A 88 -9.37 13.53 4.01
C ARG A 88 -9.90 14.25 2.77
N LEU A 89 -10.97 15.04 2.87
CA LEU A 89 -11.38 15.94 1.79
C LEU A 89 -10.50 17.20 1.72
N VAL A 90 -9.70 17.50 2.74
CA VAL A 90 -8.93 18.76 2.82
C VAL A 90 -7.42 18.54 2.90
N VAL A 91 -6.92 17.36 3.31
CA VAL A 91 -5.47 17.11 3.41
C VAL A 91 -4.99 16.06 2.40
N LYS A 92 -4.92 16.46 1.13
CA LYS A 92 -3.84 15.98 0.25
C LYS A 92 -2.55 16.55 0.85
N LEU A 93 -1.77 15.76 1.59
CA LEU A 93 -0.45 16.24 2.01
C LEU A 93 0.36 16.55 0.73
N PRO A 94 0.95 17.75 0.61
CA PRO A 94 1.28 18.37 -0.66
C PRO A 94 2.74 18.15 -1.09
N PHE A 95 3.35 17.02 -0.77
CA PHE A 95 4.77 16.85 -1.07
C PHE A 95 5.07 15.64 -1.94
N PRO A 96 5.56 15.84 -3.18
CA PRO A 96 6.12 14.77 -3.97
C PRO A 96 7.41 14.28 -3.29
N VAL A 97 7.47 12.99 -2.97
CA VAL A 97 8.72 12.36 -2.55
C VAL A 97 9.70 12.36 -3.74
N PRO A 98 10.93 12.86 -3.57
CA PRO A 98 11.92 12.84 -4.65
C PRO A 98 12.28 11.39 -4.98
N SER A 99 12.33 11.06 -6.27
CA SER A 99 12.77 9.75 -6.75
C SER A 99 14.23 9.48 -6.34
N LEU A 100 14.64 8.20 -6.30
CA LEU A 100 16.02 7.79 -5.99
C LEU A 100 17.06 8.49 -6.90
N ALA A 101 16.65 8.88 -8.11
CA ALA A 101 17.46 9.65 -9.05
C ALA A 101 17.80 11.08 -8.59
N ALA A 102 16.97 11.67 -7.70
CA ALA A 102 17.20 12.99 -7.12
C ALA A 102 18.12 12.95 -5.88
N LEU A 103 18.24 11.79 -5.22
CA LEU A 103 19.09 11.63 -4.04
C LEU A 103 20.55 11.24 -4.36
N LEU A 104 20.82 10.71 -5.56
CA LEU A 104 22.15 10.29 -6.00
C LEU A 104 22.93 11.37 -6.78
N LYS A 105 22.45 12.62 -6.78
CA LYS A 105 23.04 13.75 -7.53
C LYS A 105 23.75 14.80 -6.68
N THR A 106 23.94 14.54 -5.39
CA THR A 106 24.83 15.27 -4.49
C THR A 106 26.04 14.42 -4.17
#